data_AF-A0A2D7GRD5-F1
#
_entry.id   AF-A0A2D7GRD5-F1
#
_cell.length_a   1.000
_cell.length_b   1.000
_cell.length_c   1.000
_cell.angle_alpha   90.00
_cell.angle_beta   90.00
_cell.angle_gamma   90.00
#
_symmetry.space_group_name_H-M   'P 1'
#
loop_
_entity.id
_entity.type
_entity.pdbx_description
1 polymer ?
#
loop_
_entity_poly.entity_id
_entity_poly.type
_entity_poly.pdbx_seq_one_letter_code
_entity_poly.pdbx_strand_id
1 'polypeptide(L)'
;MTSPQRTLINLEILSDDINQLESSQLNGSLHFKLLSDFLLRLTELSHSVQSDTEASVKQLLKGSVLDGAIGRKSMLVVYIKLINYVITAWDATLKAESIINDNFDDSADVRLELLQVKAIKAKAQLKTVASAMGEQDYKTFCTMLGLTAEKWQWDTLRARF
;
A
#
# COMPACT_ATOMS: atom_id res chain seq x y z
N MET A 1 -22.46 6.04 -9.22
CA MET A 1 -21.55 5.60 -8.15
C MET A 1 -21.69 4.09 -8.02
N THR A 2 -20.59 3.33 -8.00
CA THR A 2 -20.62 1.88 -7.74
C THR A 2 -21.03 1.63 -6.28
N SER A 3 -21.80 0.57 -6.02
CA SER A 3 -22.20 0.26 -4.64
C SER A 3 -20.99 -0.15 -3.80
N PRO A 4 -20.98 0.16 -2.48
CA PRO A 4 -19.90 -0.26 -1.59
C PRO A 4 -19.63 -1.78 -1.62
N GLN A 5 -20.68 -2.59 -1.80
CA GLN A 5 -20.56 -4.05 -1.95
C GLN A 5 -19.77 -4.44 -3.21
N ARG A 6 -20.03 -3.78 -4.34
CA ARG A 6 -19.28 -4.04 -5.58
C ARG A 6 -17.82 -3.62 -5.44
N THR A 7 -17.55 -2.51 -4.75
CA THR A 7 -16.18 -2.07 -4.48
C THR A 7 -15.44 -3.06 -3.57
N LEU A 8 -16.12 -3.66 -2.60
CA LEU A 8 -15.56 -4.72 -1.76
C LEU A 8 -15.20 -5.98 -2.54
N ILE A 9 -16.10 -6.46 -3.41
CA ILE A 9 -15.81 -7.61 -4.28
C ILE A 9 -14.58 -7.33 -5.15
N ASN A 10 -14.46 -6.11 -5.70
CA ASN A 10 -13.27 -5.74 -6.47
C ASN A 10 -11.99 -5.75 -5.61
N LEU A 11 -12.07 -5.33 -4.35
CA LEU A 11 -10.93 -5.38 -3.42
C LEU A 11 -10.53 -6.82 -3.08
N GLU A 12 -11.52 -7.71 -2.94
CA GLU A 12 -11.28 -9.16 -2.74
C GLU A 12 -10.56 -9.76 -3.93
N ILE A 13 -11.08 -9.53 -5.14
CA ILE A 13 -10.45 -10.00 -6.39
C ILE A 13 -9.01 -9.48 -6.50
N LEU A 14 -8.79 -8.19 -6.25
CA LEU A 14 -7.44 -7.61 -6.31
C LEU A 14 -6.50 -8.18 -5.24
N SER A 15 -7.00 -8.46 -4.03
CA SER A 15 -6.20 -9.09 -2.99
C SER A 15 -5.84 -10.53 -3.39
N ASP A 16 -6.78 -11.29 -3.94
CA ASP A 16 -6.53 -12.64 -4.44
C ASP A 16 -5.52 -12.63 -5.60
N ASP A 17 -5.68 -11.71 -6.57
CA ASP A 17 -4.76 -11.54 -7.68
C ASP A 17 -3.33 -11.25 -7.20
N ILE A 18 -3.18 -10.38 -6.18
CA ILE A 18 -1.88 -10.07 -5.56
C ILE A 18 -1.28 -11.32 -4.90
N ASN A 19 -2.09 -12.08 -4.16
CA ASN A 19 -1.63 -13.26 -3.43
C ASN A 19 -1.37 -14.47 -4.33
N GLN A 20 -1.86 -14.46 -5.57
CA GLN A 20 -1.56 -15.46 -6.61
C GLN A 20 -0.31 -15.13 -7.44
N LEU A 21 0.29 -13.96 -7.25
CA LEU A 21 1.53 -13.60 -7.95
C LEU A 21 2.66 -14.57 -7.61
N GLU A 22 3.38 -15.01 -8.64
CA GLU A 22 4.62 -15.74 -8.46
C GLU A 22 5.70 -14.84 -7.83
N SER A 23 6.69 -15.45 -7.17
CA SER A 23 7.81 -14.69 -6.57
C SER A 23 8.57 -13.83 -7.57
N SER A 24 8.58 -14.21 -8.86
CA SER A 24 9.16 -13.45 -9.97
C SER A 24 8.37 -12.20 -10.35
N GLN A 25 7.06 -12.18 -10.05
CA GLN A 25 6.14 -11.08 -10.36
C GLN A 25 6.01 -10.12 -9.18
N LEU A 26 6.25 -10.61 -7.95
CA LEU A 26 6.33 -9.78 -6.76
C LEU A 26 7.45 -8.75 -6.89
N ASN A 27 7.13 -7.52 -6.48
CA ASN A 27 8.02 -6.36 -6.63
C ASN A 27 8.30 -5.94 -8.09
N GLY A 28 7.52 -6.47 -9.05
CA GLY A 28 7.50 -6.04 -10.43
C GLY A 28 6.37 -5.06 -10.78
N SER A 29 6.29 -4.68 -12.06
CA SER A 29 5.31 -3.73 -12.60
C SER A 29 3.86 -4.18 -12.41
N LEU A 30 3.59 -5.49 -12.55
CA LEU A 30 2.27 -6.06 -12.32
C LEU A 30 1.82 -5.88 -10.86
N HIS A 31 2.69 -6.23 -9.91
CA HIS A 31 2.39 -6.04 -8.49
C HIS A 31 2.15 -4.55 -8.16
N PHE A 32 2.98 -3.65 -8.69
CA PHE A 32 2.79 -2.20 -8.53
C PHE A 32 1.43 -1.71 -9.05
N LYS A 33 1.02 -2.21 -10.23
CA LYS A 33 -0.29 -1.88 -10.82
C LYS A 33 -1.43 -2.37 -9.94
N LEU A 34 -1.39 -3.62 -9.48
CA LEU A 34 -2.42 -4.18 -8.61
C LEU A 34 -2.55 -3.40 -7.29
N LEU A 35 -1.43 -2.98 -6.68
CA LEU A 35 -1.46 -2.13 -5.48
C LEU A 35 -2.09 -0.76 -5.76
N SER A 36 -1.81 -0.18 -6.93
CA SER A 36 -2.38 1.12 -7.33
C SER A 36 -3.89 1.01 -7.58
N ASP A 37 -4.34 -0.06 -8.22
CA ASP A 37 -5.76 -0.35 -8.43
C ASP A 37 -6.46 -0.64 -7.09
N PHE A 38 -5.81 -1.36 -6.17
CA PHE A 38 -6.31 -1.60 -4.82
C PHE A 38 -6.47 -0.28 -4.05
N LEU A 39 -5.46 0.60 -4.09
CA LEU A 39 -5.51 1.93 -3.47
C LEU A 39 -6.70 2.76 -3.99
N LEU A 40 -6.92 2.75 -5.31
CA LEU A 40 -8.03 3.45 -5.93
C LEU A 40 -9.37 2.93 -5.39
N ARG A 41 -9.59 1.61 -5.42
CA ARG A 41 -10.83 0.99 -4.93
C ARG A 41 -11.04 1.19 -3.43
N LEU A 42 -9.97 1.13 -2.64
CA LEU A 42 -10.06 1.37 -1.19
C LEU A 42 -10.44 2.83 -0.90
N THR A 43 -9.92 3.78 -1.68
CA THR A 43 -10.29 5.20 -1.58
C THR A 43 -11.76 5.42 -1.95
N GLU A 44 -12.24 4.79 -3.03
CA GLU A 44 -13.65 4.81 -3.41
C GLU A 44 -14.54 4.25 -2.30
N LEU A 45 -14.15 3.10 -1.70
CA LEU A 45 -14.87 2.51 -0.58
C LEU A 45 -14.91 3.48 0.60
N SER A 46 -13.75 4.02 1.02
CA SER A 46 -13.64 4.95 2.14
C SER A 46 -14.50 6.20 1.96
N HIS A 47 -14.61 6.72 0.74
CA HIS A 47 -15.49 7.85 0.43
C HIS A 47 -16.97 7.44 0.48
N SER A 48 -17.32 6.27 -0.07
CA SER A 48 -18.70 5.79 -0.11
C SER A 48 -19.29 5.53 1.27
N VAL A 49 -18.47 5.12 2.24
CA VAL A 49 -18.91 4.84 3.61
C VAL A 49 -18.65 6.01 4.57
N GLN A 50 -18.27 7.19 4.07
CA GLN A 50 -17.84 8.31 4.92
C GLN A 50 -18.95 8.80 5.88
N SER A 51 -20.21 8.78 5.44
CA SER A 51 -21.38 9.13 6.27
C SER A 51 -21.87 7.99 7.16
N ASP A 52 -21.38 6.76 6.96
CA ASP A 52 -21.92 5.58 7.62
C ASP A 52 -21.41 5.45 9.07
N THR A 53 -22.20 4.79 9.91
CA THR A 53 -21.80 4.49 11.29
C THR A 53 -20.74 3.38 11.33
N GLU A 54 -19.97 3.29 12.42
CA GLU A 54 -19.03 2.18 12.65
C GLU A 54 -19.72 0.81 12.56
N ALA A 55 -20.92 0.67 13.10
CA ALA A 55 -21.68 -0.57 13.05
C ALA A 55 -22.07 -0.96 11.61
N SER A 56 -22.52 0.02 10.82
CA SER A 56 -22.85 -0.18 9.40
C SER A 56 -21.64 -0.61 8.59
N VAL A 57 -20.48 0.03 8.80
CA VAL A 57 -19.23 -0.34 8.12
C VAL A 57 -18.78 -1.74 8.53
N LYS A 58 -18.79 -2.07 9.82
CA LYS A 58 -18.46 -3.44 10.27
C LYS A 58 -19.38 -4.49 9.65
N GLN A 59 -20.67 -4.22 9.59
CA GLN A 59 -21.62 -5.14 8.98
C GLN A 59 -21.38 -5.29 7.46
N LEU A 60 -20.98 -4.22 6.78
CA LEU A 60 -20.63 -4.23 5.36
C LEU A 60 -19.34 -5.02 5.10
N LEU A 61 -18.33 -4.88 5.94
CA LEU A 61 -17.04 -5.58 5.81
C LEU A 61 -17.12 -7.04 6.23
N LYS A 62 -18.20 -7.44 6.93
CA LYS A 62 -18.34 -8.79 7.48
C LYS A 62 -18.21 -9.86 6.39
N GLY A 63 -17.28 -10.80 6.59
CA GLY A 63 -17.00 -11.88 5.65
C GLY A 63 -16.11 -11.49 4.46
N SER A 64 -15.70 -10.22 4.35
CA SER A 64 -14.75 -9.78 3.32
C SER A 64 -13.29 -9.96 3.77
N VAL A 65 -12.35 -9.81 2.83
CA VAL A 65 -10.91 -9.77 3.11
C VAL A 65 -10.53 -8.67 4.12
N LEU A 66 -11.37 -7.63 4.26
CA LEU A 66 -11.16 -6.51 5.18
C LEU A 66 -11.75 -6.73 6.58
N ASP A 67 -12.59 -7.75 6.82
CA ASP A 67 -13.28 -7.97 8.11
C ASP A 67 -12.31 -8.10 9.29
N GLY A 68 -11.22 -8.84 9.09
CA GLY A 68 -10.16 -9.03 10.09
C GLY A 68 -9.05 -7.97 10.06
N ALA A 69 -8.98 -7.17 9.00
CA ALA A 69 -7.91 -6.21 8.78
C ALA A 69 -8.30 -4.78 9.20
N ILE A 70 -9.59 -4.45 9.10
CA ILE A 70 -10.16 -3.14 9.39
C ILE A 70 -11.01 -3.26 10.65
N GLY A 71 -10.35 -3.20 11.81
CA GLY A 71 -11.05 -3.29 13.11
C GLY A 71 -11.96 -2.09 13.44
N ARG A 72 -11.73 -0.95 12.78
CA ARG A 72 -12.47 0.32 12.92
C ARG A 72 -12.51 1.05 11.58
N LYS A 73 -13.55 1.84 11.30
CA LYS A 73 -13.68 2.62 10.06
C LYS A 73 -12.46 3.51 9.77
N SER A 74 -11.86 4.09 10.81
CA SER A 74 -10.64 4.91 10.66
C SER A 74 -9.45 4.15 10.05
N MET A 75 -9.42 2.81 10.17
CA MET A 75 -8.37 1.98 9.59
C MET A 75 -8.38 1.98 8.06
N LEU A 76 -9.52 2.26 7.41
CA LEU A 76 -9.56 2.44 5.95
C LEU A 76 -8.61 3.58 5.52
N VAL A 77 -8.65 4.70 6.24
CA VAL A 77 -7.78 5.85 5.99
C VAL A 77 -6.32 5.52 6.30
N VAL A 78 -6.06 4.72 7.33
CA VAL A 78 -4.71 4.25 7.67
C VAL A 78 -4.15 3.39 6.54
N TYR A 79 -4.91 2.42 6.04
CA TYR A 79 -4.51 1.56 4.93
C TYR A 79 -4.23 2.39 3.67
N ILE A 80 -5.12 3.31 3.30
CA ILE A 80 -4.90 4.23 2.16
C ILE A 80 -3.55 4.95 2.27
N LYS A 81 -3.23 5.49 3.46
CA LYS A 81 -1.93 6.15 3.70
C LYS A 81 -0.76 5.19 3.53
N LEU A 82 -0.81 4.01 4.15
CA LEU A 82 0.26 3.02 4.08
C LEU A 82 0.52 2.57 2.64
N ILE A 83 -0.53 2.22 1.89
CA ILE A 83 -0.40 1.81 0.48
C ILE A 83 0.20 2.94 -0.35
N ASN A 84 -0.27 4.17 -0.15
CA ASN A 84 0.27 5.34 -0.85
C ASN A 84 1.77 5.55 -0.56
N TYR A 85 2.23 5.34 0.69
CA TYR A 85 3.66 5.43 1.01
C TYR A 85 4.47 4.30 0.38
N VAL A 86 3.95 3.07 0.35
CA VAL A 86 4.59 1.94 -0.35
C VAL A 86 4.77 2.26 -1.84
N ILE A 87 3.69 2.65 -2.52
CA ILE A 87 3.70 3.01 -3.94
C ILE A 87 4.66 4.18 -4.19
N THR A 88 4.62 5.22 -3.35
CA THR A 88 5.48 6.40 -3.49
C THR A 88 6.96 6.03 -3.36
N ALA A 89 7.31 5.22 -2.36
CA ALA A 89 8.68 4.79 -2.16
C ALA A 89 9.18 3.92 -3.32
N TRP A 90 8.32 3.01 -3.79
CA TRP A 90 8.66 2.09 -4.87
C TRP A 90 8.80 2.80 -6.23
N ASP A 91 7.84 3.64 -6.61
CA ASP A 91 7.91 4.45 -7.84
C ASP A 91 9.17 5.32 -7.87
N ALA A 92 9.52 5.93 -6.74
CA ALA A 92 10.74 6.74 -6.63
C ALA A 92 12.01 5.91 -6.81
N THR A 93 12.06 4.69 -6.24
CA THR A 93 13.17 3.76 -6.42
C THR A 93 13.31 3.31 -7.88
N LEU A 94 12.23 2.92 -8.55
CA LEU A 94 12.29 2.50 -9.96
C LEU A 94 12.77 3.61 -10.88
N LYS A 95 12.30 4.86 -10.64
CA LYS A 95 12.76 6.02 -11.40
C LYS A 95 14.23 6.33 -11.17
N ALA A 96 14.72 6.19 -9.94
CA ALA A 96 16.14 6.37 -9.64
C ALA A 96 17.00 5.29 -10.33
N GLU A 97 16.57 4.03 -10.30
CA GLU A 97 17.25 2.93 -10.98
C GLU A 97 17.31 3.14 -12.50
N SER A 98 16.22 3.63 -13.12
CA SER A 98 16.22 3.95 -14.55
C SER A 98 17.18 5.08 -14.92
N ILE A 99 17.33 6.11 -14.08
CA ILE A 99 18.33 7.17 -14.31
C ILE A 99 19.75 6.59 -14.27
N ILE A 100 20.05 5.76 -13.26
CA ILE A 100 21.36 5.11 -13.09
C ILE A 100 21.69 4.19 -14.27
N ASN A 101 20.70 3.50 -14.82
CA ASN A 101 20.93 2.51 -15.87
C ASN A 101 20.95 3.12 -17.28
N ASP A 102 20.12 4.15 -17.54
CA ASP A 102 19.81 4.55 -18.92
C ASP A 102 20.03 6.04 -19.22
N ASN A 103 20.19 6.94 -18.24
CA ASN A 103 20.21 8.40 -18.48
C ASN A 103 21.08 9.20 -17.50
N PHE A 104 22.35 9.41 -17.87
CA PHE A 104 23.21 10.43 -17.26
C PHE A 104 23.23 11.69 -18.14
N ASP A 105 22.23 12.55 -18.00
CA ASP A 105 22.28 13.94 -18.47
C ASP A 105 22.77 14.90 -17.37
N ASP A 106 23.06 16.16 -17.71
CA ASP A 106 23.59 17.17 -16.80
C ASP A 106 22.71 17.45 -15.55
N SER A 107 21.45 16.97 -15.54
CA SER A 107 20.50 17.11 -14.44
C SER A 107 20.16 15.80 -13.72
N ALA A 108 20.81 14.69 -14.12
CA ALA A 108 20.58 13.36 -13.56
C ALA A 108 20.84 13.31 -12.05
N ASP A 109 21.94 13.92 -11.59
CA ASP A 109 22.33 13.93 -10.18
C ASP A 109 21.27 14.57 -9.28
N VAL A 110 20.77 15.75 -9.67
CA VAL A 110 19.72 16.47 -8.91
C VAL A 110 18.42 15.67 -8.87
N ARG A 111 18.02 15.06 -10.00
CA ARG A 111 16.80 14.23 -10.05
C ARG A 111 16.95 12.98 -9.21
N LEU A 112 18.11 12.34 -9.24
CA LEU A 112 18.43 11.15 -8.46
C LEU A 112 18.38 11.47 -6.96
N GLU A 113 18.98 12.58 -6.52
CA GLU A 113 18.91 13.04 -5.13
C GLU A 113 17.45 13.28 -4.70
N LEU A 114 16.66 13.99 -5.50
CA LEU A 114 15.24 14.26 -5.20
C LEU A 114 14.42 12.97 -5.09
N LEU A 115 14.66 11.99 -5.97
CA LEU A 115 13.98 10.70 -5.94
C LEU A 115 14.38 9.87 -4.71
N GLN A 116 15.66 9.86 -4.35
CA GLN A 116 16.13 9.22 -3.13
C GLN A 116 15.50 9.85 -1.89
N VAL A 117 15.49 11.18 -1.79
CA VAL A 117 14.85 11.91 -0.68
C VAL A 117 13.35 11.59 -0.63
N LYS A 118 12.67 11.52 -1.78
CA LYS A 118 11.24 11.15 -1.85
C LYS A 118 11.01 9.73 -1.33
N ALA A 119 11.83 8.77 -1.74
CA ALA A 119 11.73 7.39 -1.27
C ALA A 119 11.99 7.26 0.24
N ILE A 120 13.01 7.94 0.76
CA ILE A 120 13.36 7.97 2.19
C ILE A 120 12.21 8.56 3.01
N LYS A 121 11.67 9.71 2.59
CA LYS A 121 10.54 10.36 3.27
C LYS A 121 9.31 9.46 3.31
N ALA A 122 8.97 8.82 2.19
CA ALA A 122 7.83 7.90 2.14
C ALA A 122 8.03 6.68 3.07
N LYS A 123 9.22 6.08 3.11
CA LYS A 123 9.55 5.00 4.04
C LYS A 123 9.50 5.45 5.51
N ALA A 124 9.96 6.66 5.83
CA ALA A 124 9.88 7.21 7.19
C ALA A 124 8.45 7.46 7.65
N GLN A 125 7.58 7.93 6.74
CA GLN A 125 6.15 8.09 7.00
C GLN A 125 5.45 6.73 7.16
N LEU A 126 5.77 5.77 6.29
CA LEU A 126 5.30 4.38 6.40
C LEU A 126 5.65 3.81 7.77
N LYS A 127 6.90 3.94 8.21
CA LYS A 127 7.37 3.51 9.54
C LYS A 127 6.56 4.13 10.67
N THR A 128 6.35 5.44 10.62
CA THR A 128 5.59 6.16 11.66
C THR A 128 4.16 5.64 11.76
N VAL A 129 3.47 5.50 10.61
CA VAL A 129 2.07 5.04 10.59
C VAL A 129 1.96 3.56 10.97
N ALA A 130 2.85 2.70 10.45
CA ALA A 130 2.90 1.30 10.80
C ALA A 130 3.17 1.09 12.30
N SER A 131 4.07 1.88 12.89
CA SER A 131 4.36 1.82 14.32
C SER A 131 3.16 2.21 15.18
N ALA A 132 2.39 3.22 14.76
CA ALA A 132 1.17 3.63 15.44
C ALA A 132 0.03 2.62 15.30
N MET A 133 -0.02 1.90 14.18
CA MET A 133 -0.98 0.83 13.92
C MET A 133 -0.67 -0.44 14.73
N GLY A 134 0.61 -0.73 14.96
CA GLY A 134 1.06 -1.90 15.72
C GLY A 134 1.48 -3.07 14.82
N GLU A 135 2.31 -3.94 15.38
CA GLU A 135 2.97 -5.02 14.63
C GLU A 135 2.00 -6.00 13.98
N GLN A 136 1.02 -6.47 14.74
CA GLN A 136 0.09 -7.50 14.27
C GLN A 136 -0.75 -6.99 13.10
N ASP A 137 -1.32 -5.79 13.25
CA ASP A 137 -2.11 -5.15 12.20
C ASP A 137 -1.26 -4.83 10.96
N TYR A 138 0.02 -4.50 11.15
CA TYR A 138 0.95 -4.28 10.03
C TYR A 138 1.33 -5.55 9.29
N LYS A 139 1.50 -6.67 10.01
CA LYS A 139 1.70 -7.97 9.36
C LYS A 139 0.47 -8.40 8.56
N THR A 140 -0.74 -8.15 9.07
CA THR A 140 -1.99 -8.38 8.32
C THR A 140 -2.03 -7.52 7.05
N PHE A 141 -1.68 -6.23 7.16
CA PHE A 141 -1.55 -5.33 6.02
C PHE A 141 -0.57 -5.84 4.96
N CYS A 142 0.64 -6.28 5.37
CA CYS A 142 1.64 -6.79 4.46
C CYS A 142 1.19 -8.08 3.76
N THR A 143 0.54 -8.98 4.50
CA THR A 143 0.05 -10.26 3.97
C THR A 143 -1.04 -10.04 2.93
N MET A 144 -2.04 -9.18 3.24
CA MET A 144 -3.14 -8.87 2.32
C MET A 144 -2.66 -8.33 0.97
N LEU A 145 -1.55 -7.60 0.97
CA LEU A 145 -1.02 -6.88 -0.17
C LEU A 145 0.25 -7.51 -0.74
N GLY A 146 0.58 -8.76 -0.40
CA GLY A 146 1.75 -9.45 -0.98
C GLY A 146 3.08 -8.72 -0.75
N LEU A 147 3.19 -7.91 0.31
CA LEU A 147 4.40 -7.13 0.63
C LEU A 147 5.41 -8.02 1.36
N THR A 148 5.97 -9.00 0.66
CA THR A 148 6.86 -10.02 1.23
C THR A 148 8.35 -9.63 1.20
N ALA A 149 8.72 -8.60 0.44
CA ALA A 149 10.11 -8.16 0.40
C ALA A 149 10.60 -7.67 1.77
N GLU A 150 11.86 -7.95 2.07
CA GLU A 150 12.49 -7.62 3.36
C GLU A 150 12.31 -6.15 3.74
N LYS A 151 12.43 -5.24 2.76
CA LYS A 151 12.27 -3.79 2.95
C LYS A 151 10.90 -3.35 3.51
N TRP A 152 9.89 -4.21 3.43
CA TRP A 152 8.54 -3.96 3.95
C TRP A 152 8.26 -4.72 5.26
N GLN A 153 9.15 -5.61 5.70
CA GLN A 153 8.92 -6.38 6.92
C GLN A 153 9.12 -5.51 8.16
N TRP A 154 8.41 -5.86 9.24
CA TRP A 154 8.37 -5.10 10.48
C TRP A 154 9.77 -4.80 11.06
N ASP A 155 10.62 -5.82 11.15
CA ASP A 155 11.94 -5.69 11.76
C ASP A 155 12.84 -4.74 10.95
N THR A 156 12.80 -4.86 9.62
CA THR A 156 13.52 -3.99 8.70
C THR A 156 12.98 -2.56 8.69
N LEU A 157 11.65 -2.39 8.73
CA LEU A 157 11.01 -1.09 8.80
C LEU A 157 11.41 -0.35 10.10
N ARG A 158 11.54 -1.10 11.20
CA ARG A 158 11.89 -0.56 12.51
C ARG A 158 13.38 -0.38 12.72
N ALA A 159 14.23 -1.13 12.02
CA ALA A 159 15.67 -0.93 12.04
C ALA A 159 16.00 0.56 11.82
N ARG A 160 16.99 1.05 12.56
CA ARG A 160 17.49 2.42 12.36
C ARG A 160 18.21 2.44 11.02
N PHE A 161 17.72 3.26 10.10
CA PHE A 161 18.56 3.77 9.02
C PHE A 161 19.58 4.73 9.64
#